data_AF-A0A6N9L7R2-F1
#
_entry.id   AF-A0A6N9L7R2-F1
#
_cell.length_a   1.000
_cell.length_b   1.000
_cell.length_c   1.000
_cell.angle_alpha   90.00
_cell.angle_beta   90.00
_cell.angle_gamma   90.00
#
_symmetry.space_group_name_H-M   'P 1'
#
loop_
_entity.id
_entity.type
_entity.pdbx_description
1 polymer ?
#
loop_
_entity_poly.entity_id
_entity_poly.type
_entity_poly.pdbx_seq_one_letter_code
_entity_poly.pdbx_strand_id
1 'polypeptide(L)'
;MRMVELRMNEENKYKIIKKLINTNGNKKSAATKLGCTIRTINKLIIKYKEQEKKGFMHGNHGRLSASAVPLDIKNKIISVYINDFSDANFTHFCEIVESEFGIKISDTTLNNWMRAEDVLSPKARRKNLKKD
;
A
#
# COMPACT_ATOMS: atom_id res chain seq x y z
N MET A 1 -1.94 22.76 -12.44
CA MET A 1 -1.34 21.43 -12.68
C MET A 1 -1.57 20.55 -11.47
N ARG A 2 -2.06 19.31 -11.62
CA ARG A 2 -2.30 18.38 -10.48
C ARG A 2 -0.94 17.95 -9.88
N MET A 3 -0.80 18.05 -8.56
CA MET A 3 0.43 17.67 -7.85
C MET A 3 0.72 16.18 -8.04
N VAL A 4 1.97 15.85 -8.37
CA VAL A 4 2.44 14.47 -8.55
C VAL A 4 3.24 14.10 -7.30
N GLU A 5 2.60 13.34 -6.43
CA GLU A 5 3.22 12.79 -5.23
C GLU A 5 3.84 11.43 -5.56
N LEU A 6 5.11 11.27 -5.22
CA LEU A 6 5.89 10.06 -5.48
C LEU A 6 6.29 9.44 -4.14
N ARG A 7 6.24 8.11 -4.04
CA ARG A 7 6.79 7.38 -2.89
C ARG A 7 8.31 7.54 -2.86
N MET A 8 8.93 7.30 -1.70
CA MET A 8 10.37 7.46 -1.49
C MET A 8 11.25 6.88 -2.62
N ASN A 9 10.98 5.64 -3.03
CA ASN A 9 11.74 4.97 -4.08
C ASN A 9 11.49 5.57 -5.48
N GLU A 10 10.28 6.03 -5.74
CA GLU A 10 9.90 6.67 -7.01
C GLU A 10 10.54 8.05 -7.12
N GLU A 11 10.50 8.83 -6.04
CA GLU A 11 11.11 10.16 -5.95
C GLU A 11 12.64 10.07 -6.07
N ASN A 12 13.27 9.06 -5.45
CA ASN A 12 14.72 8.83 -5.59
C ASN A 12 15.11 8.57 -7.06
N LYS A 13 14.36 7.68 -7.75
CA LYS A 13 14.55 7.42 -9.19
C LYS A 13 14.38 8.68 -10.02
N TYR A 14 13.32 9.46 -9.76
CA TYR A 14 13.07 10.72 -10.45
C TYR A 14 14.23 11.71 -10.27
N LYS A 15 14.67 11.96 -9.04
CA LYS A 15 15.75 12.91 -8.73
C LYS A 15 17.07 12.52 -9.40
N ILE A 16 17.44 11.24 -9.34
CA ILE A 16 18.68 10.76 -9.95
C ILE A 16 18.64 10.92 -11.48
N ILE A 17 17.53 10.57 -12.13
CA ILE A 17 17.40 10.66 -13.59
C ILE A 17 17.29 12.11 -14.05
N LYS A 18 16.53 12.94 -13.33
CA LYS A 18 16.46 14.39 -13.58
C LYS A 18 17.85 15.03 -13.54
N LYS A 19 18.62 14.74 -12.48
CA LYS A 19 19.99 15.25 -12.34
C LYS A 19 20.87 14.75 -13.49
N LEU A 20 20.81 13.46 -13.80
CA LEU A 20 21.58 12.85 -14.88
C LEU A 20 21.36 13.55 -16.23
N ILE A 21 20.10 13.86 -16.56
CA ILE A 21 19.74 14.55 -17.80
C ILE A 21 20.22 16.00 -17.77
N ASN A 22 19.95 16.74 -16.69
CA ASN A 22 20.30 18.16 -16.58
C ASN A 22 21.81 18.41 -16.65
N THR A 23 22.63 17.50 -16.12
CA THR A 23 24.09 17.64 -16.11
C THR A 23 24.78 16.87 -17.23
N ASN A 24 24.03 16.22 -18.13
CA ASN A 24 24.56 15.25 -19.11
C ASN A 24 25.57 14.26 -18.48
N GLY A 25 25.23 13.74 -17.30
CA GLY A 25 26.16 12.99 -16.46
C GLY A 25 26.42 11.54 -16.89
N ASN A 26 27.27 10.84 -16.12
CA ASN A 26 27.62 9.45 -16.41
C ASN A 26 26.50 8.47 -16.02
N LYS A 27 25.97 7.74 -17.02
CA LYS A 27 24.94 6.71 -16.85
C LYS A 27 25.35 5.55 -15.95
N LYS A 28 26.63 5.15 -15.94
CA LYS A 28 27.15 4.09 -15.05
C LYS A 28 27.05 4.49 -13.59
N SER A 29 27.38 5.75 -13.26
CA SER A 29 27.25 6.26 -11.89
C SER A 29 25.79 6.27 -11.42
N ALA A 30 24.86 6.68 -12.28
CA ALA A 30 23.43 6.63 -11.96
C ALA A 30 22.94 5.19 -11.76
N ALA A 31 23.42 4.24 -12.58
CA ALA A 31 23.13 2.81 -12.45
C ALA A 31 23.59 2.26 -11.09
N THR A 32 24.82 2.59 -10.65
CA THR A 32 25.34 2.21 -9.33
C THR A 32 24.50 2.78 -8.20
N LYS A 33 24.12 4.08 -8.27
CA LYS A 33 23.29 4.74 -7.23
C LYS A 33 21.90 4.12 -7.10
N LEU A 34 21.31 3.67 -8.20
CA LEU A 34 20.00 3.03 -8.22
C LEU A 34 20.05 1.51 -8.06
N GLY A 35 21.25 0.91 -7.95
CA GLY A 35 21.41 -0.53 -7.88
C GLY A 35 20.79 -1.27 -9.08
N CYS A 36 20.87 -0.68 -10.29
CA CYS A 36 20.22 -1.22 -11.48
C CYS A 36 21.16 -1.25 -12.68
N THR A 37 20.72 -1.86 -13.78
CA THR A 37 21.52 -1.91 -15.03
C THR A 37 21.45 -0.59 -15.81
N ILE A 38 22.41 -0.38 -16.72
CA ILE A 38 22.41 0.75 -17.65
C ILE A 38 21.17 0.74 -18.55
N ARG A 39 20.66 -0.45 -18.93
CA ARG A 39 19.41 -0.60 -19.69
C ARG A 39 18.24 0.02 -18.91
N THR A 40 18.15 -0.20 -17.61
CA THR A 40 17.13 0.41 -16.76
C THR A 40 17.27 1.93 -16.74
N ILE A 41 18.49 2.47 -16.64
CA ILE A 41 18.73 3.92 -16.74
C ILE A 41 18.23 4.48 -18.07
N ASN A 42 18.55 3.85 -19.19
CA ASN A 42 18.08 4.29 -20.51
C ASN A 42 16.54 4.28 -20.59
N LYS A 43 15.87 3.23 -20.07
CA LYS A 43 14.40 3.19 -19.99
C LYS A 43 13.83 4.33 -19.14
N LEU A 44 14.45 4.63 -18.01
CA LEU A 44 14.01 5.73 -17.14
C LEU A 44 14.24 7.11 -17.79
N ILE A 45 15.31 7.28 -18.57
CA ILE A 45 15.54 8.50 -19.36
C ILE A 45 14.44 8.69 -20.40
N ILE A 46 14.08 7.64 -21.14
CA ILE A 46 12.97 7.68 -22.12
C ILE A 46 11.68 8.08 -21.40
N LYS A 47 11.37 7.40 -20.29
CA LYS A 47 10.18 7.69 -19.47
C LYS A 47 10.14 9.13 -18.95
N TYR A 48 11.28 9.68 -18.53
CA TYR A 48 11.38 11.07 -18.11
C TYR A 48 11.10 12.04 -19.27
N LYS A 49 11.62 11.76 -20.47
CA LYS A 49 11.40 12.63 -21.64
C LYS A 49 9.94 12.65 -22.09
N GLU A 50 9.24 11.53 -21.95
CA GLU A 50 7.83 11.40 -22.38
C GLU A 50 6.83 11.92 -21.33
N GLN A 51 7.10 11.68 -20.04
CA GLN A 51 6.11 11.82 -18.97
C GLN A 51 6.60 12.65 -17.77
N GLU A 52 7.84 13.15 -17.82
CA GLU A 52 8.50 13.89 -16.73
C GLU A 52 8.34 13.20 -15.36
N LYS A 53 7.93 13.95 -14.33
CA LYS A 53 7.73 13.44 -12.96
C LYS A 53 6.63 12.38 -12.90
N LYS A 54 5.56 12.51 -13.70
CA LYS A 54 4.43 11.56 -13.72
C LYS A 54 4.88 10.16 -14.13
N GLY A 55 5.89 10.09 -15.01
CA GLY A 55 6.47 8.83 -15.41
C GLY A 55 7.05 8.01 -14.26
N PHE A 56 7.40 8.60 -13.13
CA PHE A 56 7.98 7.82 -12.03
C PHE A 56 6.95 7.23 -11.08
N MET A 57 5.67 7.62 -11.21
CA MET A 57 4.57 7.05 -10.46
C MET A 57 4.33 5.60 -10.91
N HIS A 58 4.15 4.70 -9.94
CA HIS A 58 3.81 3.31 -10.23
C HIS A 58 2.38 3.19 -10.81
N GLY A 59 2.17 2.25 -11.73
CA GLY A 59 0.86 2.07 -12.39
C GLY A 59 -0.25 1.63 -11.44
N ASN A 60 0.09 0.99 -10.32
CA ASN A 60 -0.87 0.61 -9.28
C ASN A 60 -1.03 1.70 -8.20
N HIS A 61 -0.45 2.89 -8.41
CA HIS A 61 -0.58 3.97 -7.44
C HIS A 61 -2.06 4.40 -7.33
N GLY A 62 -2.65 4.23 -6.14
CA GLY A 62 -4.06 4.55 -5.89
C GLY A 62 -5.07 3.58 -6.51
N ARG A 63 -4.63 2.49 -7.15
CA ARG A 63 -5.52 1.48 -7.72
C ARG A 63 -5.93 0.47 -6.65
N LEU A 64 -7.23 0.32 -6.42
CA LEU A 64 -7.80 -0.77 -5.63
C LEU A 64 -7.78 -2.07 -6.44
N SER A 65 -7.60 -3.21 -5.77
CA SER A 65 -7.76 -4.52 -6.41
C SER A 65 -9.23 -4.76 -6.75
N ALA A 66 -9.49 -5.56 -7.79
CA ALA A 66 -10.87 -5.92 -8.16
C ALA A 66 -11.58 -6.72 -7.05
N SER A 67 -10.81 -7.40 -6.21
CA SER A 67 -11.29 -8.16 -5.04
C SER A 67 -11.35 -7.35 -3.75
N ALA A 68 -11.03 -6.05 -3.78
CA ALA A 68 -11.06 -5.23 -2.58
C ALA A 68 -12.50 -5.10 -2.06
N VAL A 69 -12.69 -5.31 -0.75
CA VAL A 69 -13.96 -5.06 -0.10
C VAL A 69 -14.27 -3.55 -0.20
N PRO A 70 -15.46 -3.16 -0.68
CA PRO A 70 -15.90 -1.77 -0.71
C PRO A 70 -15.76 -1.07 0.65
N LEU A 71 -15.39 0.21 0.64
CA LEU A 71 -15.07 0.95 1.86
C LEU A 71 -16.26 1.07 2.81
N ASP A 72 -17.46 1.29 2.26
CA ASP A 72 -18.73 1.29 2.98
C ASP A 72 -18.98 -0.05 3.69
N ILE A 73 -18.77 -1.16 2.99
CA ILE A 73 -18.92 -2.51 3.55
C ILE A 73 -17.89 -2.75 4.66
N LYS A 74 -16.62 -2.40 4.42
CA LYS A 74 -15.56 -2.50 5.43
C LYS A 74 -15.95 -1.74 6.70
N ASN A 75 -16.40 -0.49 6.56
CA ASN A 75 -16.75 0.36 7.69
C ASN A 75 -17.96 -0.20 8.45
N LYS A 76 -18.95 -0.76 7.74
CA LYS A 76 -20.08 -1.46 8.35
C LYS A 76 -19.64 -2.67 9.18
N ILE A 77 -18.74 -3.50 8.65
CA ILE A 77 -18.21 -4.67 9.36
C ILE A 77 -17.47 -4.23 10.64
N ILE A 78 -16.66 -3.16 10.56
CA ILE A 78 -15.97 -2.60 11.71
C ILE A 78 -16.96 -2.12 12.77
N SER A 79 -17.99 -1.34 12.38
CA SER A 79 -18.95 -0.80 13.33
C SER A 79 -19.76 -1.88 14.03
N VAL A 80 -20.21 -2.91 13.29
CA VAL A 80 -20.94 -4.05 13.86
C VAL A 80 -20.09 -4.79 14.89
N TYR A 81 -18.80 -5.00 14.61
CA TYR A 81 -17.92 -5.64 15.59
C TYR A 81 -17.82 -4.84 16.90
N ILE A 82 -17.54 -3.53 16.77
CA ILE A 82 -17.30 -2.66 17.93
C ILE A 82 -18.55 -2.54 18.79
N ASN A 83 -19.73 -2.44 18.17
CA ASN A 83 -20.98 -2.22 18.89
C ASN A 83 -21.59 -3.51 19.45
N ASP A 84 -21.54 -4.60 18.68
CA ASP A 84 -22.39 -5.77 18.93
C ASP A 84 -21.59 -7.06 19.21
N PHE A 85 -20.29 -7.12 18.84
CA PHE A 85 -19.49 -8.35 18.89
C PHE A 85 -18.08 -8.16 19.49
N SER A 86 -17.86 -7.16 20.35
CA SER A 86 -16.54 -6.84 20.92
C SER A 86 -15.90 -8.01 21.69
N ASP A 87 -16.72 -8.91 22.22
CA ASP A 87 -16.27 -10.09 22.98
C ASP A 87 -15.96 -11.31 22.10
N ALA A 88 -16.38 -11.29 20.83
CA ALA A 88 -16.07 -12.35 19.88
C ALA A 88 -14.59 -12.26 19.46
N ASN A 89 -13.93 -13.42 19.35
CA ASN A 89 -12.65 -13.46 18.67
C ASN A 89 -12.85 -13.30 17.16
N PHE A 90 -11.85 -12.78 16.46
CA PHE A 90 -11.94 -12.46 15.03
C PHE A 90 -12.27 -13.65 14.12
N THR A 91 -11.84 -14.88 14.47
CA THR A 91 -12.21 -16.06 13.69
C THR A 91 -13.72 -16.29 13.74
N HIS A 92 -14.29 -16.24 14.95
CA HIS A 92 -15.73 -16.39 15.13
C HIS A 92 -16.51 -15.24 14.48
N PHE A 93 -16.01 -14.01 14.58
CA PHE A 93 -16.66 -12.88 13.92
C PHE A 93 -16.64 -13.00 12.39
N CYS A 94 -15.57 -13.54 11.79
CA CYS A 94 -15.56 -13.84 10.34
C CYS A 94 -16.67 -14.82 9.93
N GLU A 95 -16.98 -15.83 10.76
CA GLU A 95 -18.07 -16.78 10.52
C GLU A 95 -19.44 -16.07 10.53
N ILE A 96 -19.64 -15.17 11.49
CA ILE A 96 -20.85 -14.33 11.59
C ILE A 96 -20.97 -13.44 10.35
N VAL A 97 -19.87 -12.80 9.92
CA VAL A 97 -19.87 -11.93 8.74
C VAL A 97 -20.23 -12.69 7.46
N GLU A 98 -19.73 -13.91 7.29
CA GLU A 98 -20.07 -14.77 6.15
C GLU A 98 -21.54 -15.22 6.21
N SER A 99 -22.04 -15.59 7.40
CA SER A 99 -23.43 -16.00 7.64
C SER A 99 -24.45 -14.88 7.41
N GLU A 100 -24.26 -13.71 8.01
CA GLU A 100 -25.25 -12.64 8.02
C GLU A 100 -25.15 -11.70 6.83
N PHE A 101 -23.94 -11.49 6.31
CA PHE A 101 -23.69 -10.52 5.24
C PHE A 101 -23.23 -11.15 3.93
N GLY A 102 -23.01 -12.48 3.88
CA GLY A 102 -22.55 -13.19 2.68
C GLY A 102 -21.14 -12.81 2.25
N ILE A 103 -20.36 -12.18 3.12
CA ILE A 103 -19.04 -11.64 2.80
C ILE A 103 -17.97 -12.51 3.43
N LYS A 104 -17.12 -13.09 2.59
CA LYS A 104 -15.99 -13.88 3.06
C LYS A 104 -14.76 -13.01 3.28
N ILE A 105 -14.36 -12.85 4.53
CA ILE A 105 -13.12 -12.16 4.94
C ILE A 105 -12.26 -13.07 5.81
N SER A 106 -10.94 -13.03 5.62
CA SER A 106 -10.03 -13.73 6.52
C SER A 106 -9.87 -12.99 7.84
N ASP A 107 -9.62 -13.76 8.90
CA ASP A 107 -9.31 -13.23 10.25
C ASP A 107 -8.12 -12.24 10.23
N THR A 108 -7.17 -12.45 9.33
CA THR A 108 -5.99 -11.61 9.13
C THR A 108 -6.38 -10.27 8.51
N THR A 109 -7.31 -10.27 7.55
CA THR A 109 -7.83 -9.04 6.94
C THR A 109 -8.60 -8.23 7.98
N LEU A 110 -9.48 -8.90 8.73
CA LEU A 110 -10.24 -8.31 9.82
C LEU A 110 -9.31 -7.73 10.91
N ASN A 111 -8.30 -8.50 11.36
CA ASN A 111 -7.31 -8.04 12.33
C ASN A 111 -6.56 -6.79 11.85
N ASN A 112 -6.21 -6.71 10.56
CA ASN A 112 -5.57 -5.52 10.01
C ASN A 112 -6.49 -4.30 10.03
N TRP A 113 -7.79 -4.50 9.76
CA TRP A 113 -8.79 -3.43 9.86
C TRP A 113 -8.95 -2.96 11.31
N MET A 114 -9.15 -3.90 12.24
CA MET A 114 -9.34 -3.58 13.67
C MET A 114 -8.12 -2.89 14.28
N ARG A 115 -6.90 -3.29 13.89
CA ARG A 115 -5.67 -2.63 14.34
C ARG A 115 -5.51 -1.21 13.83
N ALA A 116 -6.15 -0.84 12.72
CA ALA A 116 -6.15 0.55 12.26
C ALA A 116 -7.07 1.43 13.12
N GLU A 117 -8.02 0.81 13.84
CA GLU A 117 -8.94 1.41 14.79
C GLU A 117 -8.50 1.17 16.26
N ASP A 118 -7.26 0.72 16.47
CA ASP A 118 -6.70 0.35 17.78
C ASP A 118 -7.51 -0.73 18.56
N VAL A 119 -8.28 -1.55 17.85
CA VAL A 119 -9.06 -2.66 18.41
C VAL A 119 -8.26 -3.96 18.36
N LEU A 120 -8.18 -4.66 19.49
CA LEU A 120 -7.54 -5.97 19.63
C LEU A 120 -8.58 -7.07 19.89
N SER A 121 -8.35 -8.25 19.30
CA SER A 121 -9.16 -9.43 19.60
C SER A 121 -9.04 -9.80 21.09
N PRO A 122 -10.14 -10.19 21.76
CA PRO A 122 -10.13 -10.63 23.16
C PRO A 122 -9.14 -11.75 23.46
N LYS A 123 -8.82 -12.59 22.46
CA LYS A 123 -7.84 -13.69 22.57
C LYS A 123 -6.46 -13.34 22.02
N ALA A 124 -6.11 -12.06 21.94
CA ALA A 124 -4.80 -11.61 21.50
C ALA A 124 -3.70 -12.08 22.48
N ARG A 125 -2.67 -12.75 21.96
CA ARG A 125 -1.49 -13.17 22.73
C ARG A 125 -0.51 -12.02 22.89
N ARG A 126 0.29 -12.00 23.97
CA ARG A 126 1.33 -10.97 24.21
C ARG A 126 2.25 -10.73 23.02
N LYS A 127 2.63 -11.78 22.29
CA LYS A 127 3.47 -11.68 21.08
C LYS A 127 2.82 -10.87 19.93
N ASN A 128 1.50 -10.69 19.97
CA ASN A 128 0.71 -9.97 18.98
C ASN A 128 0.43 -8.52 19.40
N LEU A 129 0.86 -8.09 20.60
CA LEU A 129 0.78 -6.68 21.00
C LEU A 129 1.87 -5.92 20.25
N LYS A 130 1.54 -4.74 19.71
CA LYS A 130 2.60 -3.80 19.28
C LYS A 130 3.37 -3.42 20.55
N LYS A 131 4.70 -3.50 20.49
CA LYS A 131 5.53 -2.80 21.47
C LYS A 131 5.62 -1.37 20.98
N ASP A 132 5.16 -0.44 21.82
CA ASP A 132 5.39 0.99 21.65
C ASP A 132 6.88 1.31 21.88
#